data_AF-A0A6J5ZJ45-F1
#
_entry.id   AF-A0A6J5ZJ45-F1
#
_cell.length_a   1.000
_cell.length_b   1.000
_cell.length_c   1.000
_cell.angle_alpha   90.00
_cell.angle_beta   90.00
_cell.angle_gamma   90.00
#
_symmetry.space_group_name_H-M   'P 1'
#
loop_
_entity.id
_entity.type
_entity.pdbx_description
1 polymer ?
#
loop_
_entity_poly.entity_id
_entity_poly.type
_entity_poly.pdbx_seq_one_letter_code
_entity_poly.pdbx_strand_id
1 'polypeptide(L)'
;MSVGPQLIVLGEPSAVESIAAAEAVAISLDCPERAVLLLTLAGAERARRGWAAPASAAVARCCEMLEQQGVAAKARGRLVTVLCEGDGASATADRLIAVAQLPVVVASLRPRDAEIDRLVSCAERLVVAASADPVLDELALSELTRCCSLAELAGPPNGVAARAAAAGIQLPRWVRSVLSARLAGSDGQAAVELVAAVPIMLAVALAAAQLLAAGVCRELAAEAAGAGAAAMLQGRDPKAAARSTLPGWTHGQLRVARHGRQIDVGITPPSIVPGLARLLSVEARADAGPPA
;
A
#
# COMPACT_ATOMS: atom_id res chain seq x y z
N MET A 1 15.44 -33.00 22.89
CA MET A 1 15.20 -31.95 21.87
C MET A 1 13.72 -31.65 21.92
N SER A 2 13.33 -30.38 22.14
CA SER A 2 11.92 -30.00 22.10
C SER A 2 11.41 -30.16 20.68
N VAL A 3 10.34 -30.94 20.50
CA VAL A 3 9.66 -31.08 19.20
C VAL A 3 8.64 -29.96 19.12
N GLY A 4 9.06 -28.80 18.64
CA GLY A 4 8.20 -27.64 18.41
C GLY A 4 7.85 -27.48 16.93
N PRO A 5 6.87 -26.61 16.59
CA PRO A 5 6.62 -26.26 15.20
C PRO A 5 7.83 -25.51 14.62
N GLN A 6 8.17 -25.79 13.36
CA GLN A 6 9.27 -25.06 12.71
C GLN A 6 8.88 -23.62 12.41
N LEU A 7 7.59 -23.37 12.14
CA LEU A 7 7.09 -22.05 11.83
C LEU A 7 5.67 -21.85 12.34
N ILE A 8 5.42 -20.71 12.96
CA ILE A 8 4.06 -20.22 13.21
C ILE A 8 3.79 -18.96 12.40
N VAL A 9 2.61 -18.90 11.79
CA VAL A 9 2.10 -17.73 11.07
C VAL A 9 0.86 -17.18 11.80
N LEU A 10 0.95 -15.93 12.23
CA LEU A 10 -0.13 -15.17 12.88
C LEU A 10 -0.55 -14.00 12.01
N GLY A 11 -1.78 -13.51 12.15
CA GLY A 11 -2.26 -12.32 11.42
C GLY A 11 -3.72 -12.42 11.00
N GLU A 12 -4.14 -11.57 10.05
CA GLU A 12 -5.50 -11.62 9.52
C GLU A 12 -5.77 -12.94 8.77
N PRO A 13 -6.98 -13.51 8.88
CA PRO A 13 -7.26 -14.83 8.32
C PRO A 13 -6.97 -14.98 6.83
N SER A 14 -7.25 -13.93 6.04
CA SER A 14 -7.00 -13.89 4.60
C SER A 14 -5.50 -13.91 4.24
N ALA A 15 -4.67 -13.28 5.07
CA ALA A 15 -3.23 -13.17 4.88
C ALA A 15 -2.50 -14.42 5.41
N VAL A 16 -2.89 -14.89 6.60
CA VAL A 16 -2.30 -16.06 7.27
C VAL A 16 -2.39 -17.31 6.40
N GLU A 17 -3.56 -17.59 5.80
CA GLU A 17 -3.70 -18.77 4.94
C GLU A 17 -2.74 -18.73 3.76
N SER A 18 -2.58 -17.57 3.12
CA SER A 18 -1.73 -17.41 1.93
C SER A 18 -0.24 -17.46 2.28
N ILE A 19 0.15 -16.83 3.39
CA ILE A 19 1.55 -16.78 3.83
C ILE A 19 1.99 -18.13 4.39
N ALA A 20 1.17 -18.78 5.22
CA ALA A 20 1.49 -20.09 5.75
C ALA A 20 1.61 -21.15 4.65
N ALA A 21 0.77 -21.07 3.61
CA ALA A 21 0.93 -21.88 2.40
C ALA A 21 2.30 -21.72 1.77
N ALA A 22 2.68 -20.46 1.56
CA ALA A 22 3.87 -20.09 0.84
C ALA A 22 5.12 -20.52 1.58
N GLU A 23 5.16 -20.30 2.89
CA GLU A 23 6.24 -20.72 3.75
C GLU A 23 6.32 -22.25 3.86
N ALA A 24 5.19 -22.94 4.02
CA ALA A 24 5.17 -24.40 4.00
C ALA A 24 5.72 -24.97 2.68
N VAL A 25 5.44 -24.30 1.55
CA VAL A 25 6.02 -24.67 0.25
C VAL A 25 7.52 -24.40 0.22
N ALA A 26 7.98 -23.25 0.70
CA ALA A 26 9.41 -22.92 0.75
C ALA A 26 10.17 -23.95 1.60
N ILE A 27 9.69 -24.26 2.79
CA ILE A 27 10.24 -25.31 3.66
C ILE A 27 10.26 -26.67 2.94
N SER A 28 9.20 -27.01 2.19
CA SER A 28 9.13 -28.27 1.42
C SER A 28 10.14 -28.39 0.28
N LEU A 29 10.69 -27.26 -0.18
CA LEU A 29 11.72 -27.22 -1.23
C LEU A 29 13.11 -27.44 -0.63
N ASP A 30 13.33 -27.00 0.61
CA ASP A 30 14.61 -27.10 1.32
C ASP A 30 14.76 -28.43 2.08
N CYS A 31 13.67 -29.16 2.32
CA CYS A 31 13.70 -30.45 3.00
C CYS A 31 13.84 -31.65 2.03
N PRO A 32 14.73 -32.63 2.32
CA PRO A 32 14.93 -33.81 1.49
C PRO A 32 13.69 -34.71 1.38
N GLU A 33 12.80 -34.66 2.38
CA GLU A 33 11.59 -35.50 2.44
C GLU A 33 10.37 -34.94 1.70
N ARG A 34 10.48 -33.74 1.11
CA ARG A 34 9.50 -33.12 0.19
C ARG A 34 8.04 -33.02 0.70
N ALA A 35 7.75 -33.24 1.98
CA ALA A 35 6.41 -33.10 2.56
C ALA A 35 6.45 -32.16 3.78
N VAL A 36 5.42 -31.33 3.92
CA VAL A 36 5.25 -30.41 5.05
C VAL A 36 3.82 -30.51 5.57
N LEU A 37 3.68 -30.53 6.89
CA LEU A 37 2.39 -30.53 7.57
C LEU A 37 1.99 -29.07 7.87
N LEU A 38 0.95 -28.59 7.20
CA LEU A 38 0.34 -27.29 7.47
C LEU A 38 -0.88 -27.49 8.38
N LEU A 39 -0.69 -27.18 9.66
CA LEU A 39 -1.76 -27.13 10.64
C LEU A 39 -2.42 -25.76 10.57
N THR A 40 -3.75 -25.72 10.59
CA THR A 40 -4.47 -24.46 10.65
C THR A 40 -5.44 -24.50 11.82
N LEU A 41 -5.23 -23.62 12.78
CA LEU A 41 -6.09 -23.46 13.95
C LEU A 41 -7.19 -22.46 13.58
N ALA A 42 -8.41 -22.92 13.35
CA ALA A 42 -9.51 -22.06 12.98
C ALA A 42 -10.52 -21.89 14.13
N GLY A 43 -11.11 -20.70 14.22
CA GLY A 43 -12.37 -20.51 14.93
C GLY A 43 -13.54 -21.10 14.14
N ALA A 44 -14.72 -21.17 14.76
CA ALA A 44 -15.92 -21.76 14.16
C ALA A 44 -16.24 -21.15 12.77
N GLU A 45 -16.42 -22.06 11.80
CA GLU A 45 -16.89 -21.86 10.43
C GLU A 45 -16.15 -20.80 9.57
N ARG A 46 -15.18 -21.25 8.77
CA ARG A 46 -14.95 -20.65 7.45
C ARG A 46 -14.69 -21.68 6.35
N ALA A 47 -15.42 -21.51 5.25
CA ALA A 47 -15.22 -22.25 4.02
C ALA A 47 -13.87 -21.86 3.38
N ARG A 48 -12.93 -22.80 3.35
CA ARG A 48 -11.62 -22.62 2.70
C ARG A 48 -11.74 -22.67 1.18
N ARG A 49 -11.04 -21.77 0.48
CA ARG A 49 -10.81 -21.90 -0.96
C ARG A 49 -9.67 -22.88 -1.20
N GLY A 50 -9.98 -24.05 -1.75
CA GLY A 50 -8.99 -25.11 -1.95
C GLY A 50 -8.02 -24.83 -3.11
N TRP A 51 -6.71 -24.99 -2.89
CA TRP A 51 -5.67 -24.96 -3.95
C TRP A 51 -5.64 -26.28 -4.72
N ALA A 52 -5.63 -26.31 -6.04
CA ALA A 52 -5.57 -27.59 -6.76
C ALA A 52 -4.12 -27.97 -7.13
N ALA A 53 -3.64 -29.11 -6.61
CA ALA A 53 -2.39 -29.75 -7.02
C ALA A 53 -2.45 -31.26 -6.72
N PRO A 54 -1.99 -32.14 -7.63
CA PRO A 54 -1.95 -33.58 -7.36
C PRO A 54 -1.01 -33.86 -6.18
N ALA A 55 -1.45 -34.70 -5.24
CA ALA A 55 -0.64 -35.06 -4.07
C ALA A 55 0.56 -35.90 -4.47
N SER A 56 1.73 -35.61 -3.89
CA SER A 56 2.88 -36.51 -3.96
C SER A 56 2.62 -37.78 -3.17
N ALA A 57 3.30 -38.88 -3.53
CA ALA A 57 3.11 -40.16 -2.86
C ALA A 57 3.44 -40.12 -1.36
N ALA A 58 4.42 -39.30 -0.93
CA ALA A 58 4.77 -39.13 0.47
C ALA A 58 3.64 -38.46 1.26
N VAL A 59 3.08 -37.38 0.71
CA VAL A 59 1.94 -36.65 1.30
C VAL A 59 0.69 -37.53 1.34
N ALA A 60 0.43 -38.31 0.30
CA ALA A 60 -0.72 -39.22 0.27
C ALA A 60 -0.65 -40.26 1.40
N ARG A 61 0.52 -40.89 1.61
CA ARG A 61 0.74 -41.83 2.73
C ARG A 61 0.58 -41.19 4.09
N CYS A 62 1.11 -39.97 4.26
CA CYS A 62 0.96 -39.23 5.52
C CYS A 62 -0.51 -38.88 5.79
N CYS A 63 -1.25 -38.48 4.76
CA CYS A 63 -2.69 -38.22 4.86
C CYS A 63 -3.47 -39.47 5.28
N GLU A 64 -3.19 -40.62 4.65
CA GLU A 64 -3.80 -41.90 5.00
C GLU A 64 -3.48 -42.32 6.44
N MET A 65 -2.23 -42.14 6.89
CA MET A 65 -1.82 -42.39 8.28
C MET A 65 -2.59 -41.52 9.27
N LEU A 66 -2.78 -40.22 8.97
CA LEU A 66 -3.55 -39.31 9.82
C LEU A 66 -5.04 -39.68 9.85
N GLU A 67 -5.61 -40.07 8.70
CA GLU A 67 -6.99 -40.53 8.61
C GLU A 67 -7.21 -41.81 9.43
N GLN A 68 -6.26 -42.76 9.42
CA GLN A 68 -6.29 -43.95 10.28
C GLN A 68 -6.25 -43.61 11.78
N GLN A 69 -5.68 -42.47 12.15
CA GLN A 69 -5.69 -41.94 13.52
C GLN A 69 -6.94 -41.11 13.84
N GLY A 70 -7.91 -41.04 12.92
CA GLY A 70 -9.15 -40.27 13.08
C GLY A 70 -8.98 -38.76 12.85
N VAL A 71 -7.89 -38.34 12.20
CA VAL A 71 -7.61 -36.93 11.90
C VAL A 71 -7.97 -36.64 10.46
N ALA A 72 -8.94 -35.74 10.25
CA ALA A 72 -9.32 -35.29 8.91
C ALA A 72 -8.20 -34.45 8.28
N ALA A 73 -7.50 -35.04 7.30
CA ALA A 73 -6.40 -34.41 6.58
C ALA A 73 -6.74 -34.25 5.08
N LYS A 74 -6.06 -33.32 4.41
CA LYS A 74 -6.13 -33.18 2.95
C LYS A 74 -4.72 -33.09 2.37
N ALA A 75 -4.43 -33.97 1.42
CA ALA A 75 -3.18 -34.02 0.68
C ALA A 75 -3.24 -33.20 -0.61
N ARG A 76 -2.36 -32.21 -0.78
CA ARG A 76 -2.24 -31.43 -2.04
C ARG A 76 -0.80 -31.07 -2.34
N GLY A 77 -0.28 -31.47 -3.51
CA GLY A 77 1.13 -31.25 -3.86
C GLY A 77 2.08 -31.86 -2.83
N ARG A 78 2.85 -31.00 -2.17
CA ARG A 78 3.81 -31.32 -1.08
C ARG A 78 3.26 -31.04 0.32
N LEU A 79 2.00 -30.66 0.44
CA LEU A 79 1.39 -30.23 1.69
C LEU A 79 0.35 -31.25 2.17
N VAL A 80 0.46 -31.61 3.44
CA VAL A 80 -0.65 -32.20 4.20
C VAL A 80 -1.29 -31.07 4.99
N THR A 81 -2.58 -30.86 4.82
CA THR A 81 -3.33 -29.81 5.53
C THR A 81 -4.26 -30.43 6.55
N VAL A 82 -4.18 -29.98 7.80
CA VAL A 82 -5.10 -30.38 8.87
C VAL A 82 -5.77 -29.14 9.43
N LEU A 83 -7.09 -29.21 9.55
CA LEU A 83 -7.91 -28.17 10.16
C LEU A 83 -8.21 -28.61 11.60
N CYS A 84 -7.69 -27.85 12.56
CA CYS A 84 -7.98 -28.06 13.97
C CYS A 84 -9.03 -27.03 14.40
N GLU A 85 -10.20 -27.49 14.84
CA GLU A 85 -11.34 -26.65 15.23
C GLU A 85 -11.75 -26.93 16.69
N GLY A 86 -12.42 -25.95 17.29
CA GLY A 86 -12.97 -26.05 18.64
C GLY A 86 -11.94 -25.85 19.76
N ASP A 87 -12.40 -26.05 20.99
CA ASP A 87 -11.62 -25.78 22.21
C ASP A 87 -10.39 -26.71 22.36
N GLY A 88 -10.37 -27.84 21.66
CA GLY A 88 -9.26 -28.79 21.65
C GLY A 88 -8.25 -28.61 20.51
N ALA A 89 -8.36 -27.52 19.72
CA ALA A 89 -7.54 -27.34 18.51
C ALA A 89 -6.03 -27.32 18.81
N SER A 90 -5.61 -26.62 19.87
CA SER A 90 -4.19 -26.50 20.26
C SER A 90 -3.63 -27.84 20.74
N ALA A 91 -4.37 -28.56 21.59
CA ALA A 91 -3.97 -29.89 22.05
C ALA A 91 -3.89 -30.92 20.92
N THR A 92 -4.76 -30.79 19.90
CA THR A 92 -4.70 -31.60 18.68
C THR A 92 -3.45 -31.26 17.87
N ALA A 93 -3.13 -29.97 17.74
CA ALA A 93 -1.92 -29.51 17.06
C ALA A 93 -0.65 -29.99 17.78
N ASP A 94 -0.57 -29.90 19.10
CA ASP A 94 0.57 -30.42 19.89
C ASP A 94 0.79 -31.91 19.66
N ARG A 95 -0.29 -32.70 19.66
CA ARG A 95 -0.23 -34.14 19.39
C ARG A 95 0.27 -34.41 17.97
N LEU A 96 -0.21 -33.64 17.00
CA LEU A 96 0.21 -33.77 15.60
C LEU A 96 1.67 -33.35 15.43
N ILE A 97 2.12 -32.28 16.08
CA ILE A 97 3.53 -31.84 16.08
C ILE A 97 4.43 -32.92 16.66
N ALA A 98 4.01 -33.57 17.75
CA ALA A 98 4.79 -34.62 18.40
C ALA A 98 4.91 -35.90 17.56
N VAL A 99 3.90 -36.22 16.73
CA VAL A 99 3.85 -37.45 15.94
C VAL A 99 4.30 -37.24 14.49
N ALA A 100 4.14 -36.02 13.96
CA ALA A 100 4.56 -35.69 12.62
C ALA A 100 6.09 -35.68 12.56
N GLN A 101 6.66 -36.72 11.96
CA GLN A 101 8.08 -36.75 11.57
C GLN A 101 8.34 -35.81 10.37
N LEU A 102 7.57 -34.73 10.25
CA LEU A 102 7.61 -33.78 9.15
C LEU A 102 7.83 -32.38 9.70
N PRO A 103 8.44 -31.49 8.92
CA PRO A 103 8.31 -30.06 9.12
C PRO A 103 6.84 -29.65 9.36
N VAL A 104 6.59 -28.92 10.44
CA VAL A 104 5.25 -28.42 10.79
C VAL A 104 5.20 -26.91 10.72
N VAL A 105 4.23 -26.41 9.94
CA VAL A 105 3.85 -25.00 9.89
C VAL A 105 2.48 -24.85 10.52
N VAL A 106 2.34 -23.96 11.51
CA VAL A 106 1.07 -23.67 12.17
C VAL A 106 0.56 -22.31 11.72
N ALA A 107 -0.61 -22.29 11.08
CA ALA A 107 -1.34 -21.09 10.73
C ALA A 107 -2.43 -20.83 11.78
N SER A 108 -2.31 -19.79 12.60
CA SER A 108 -3.36 -19.46 13.57
C SER A 108 -4.32 -18.44 12.98
N LEU A 109 -5.59 -18.82 12.83
CA LEU A 109 -6.70 -17.94 12.46
C LEU A 109 -7.54 -17.56 13.69
N ARG A 110 -7.14 -18.01 14.89
CA ARG A 110 -7.83 -17.76 16.15
C ARG A 110 -7.31 -16.49 16.82
N PRO A 111 -8.14 -15.77 17.61
CA PRO A 111 -7.66 -14.75 18.52
C PRO A 111 -6.60 -15.33 19.45
N ARG A 112 -5.61 -14.51 19.80
CA ARG A 112 -4.51 -14.90 20.69
C ARG A 112 -5.04 -15.31 22.06
N ASP A 113 -4.60 -16.45 22.54
CA ASP A 113 -4.88 -16.98 23.88
C ASP A 113 -3.61 -17.64 24.46
N ALA A 114 -3.70 -18.09 25.71
CA ALA A 114 -2.59 -18.73 26.42
C ALA A 114 -2.13 -20.05 25.77
N GLU A 115 -2.91 -20.64 24.86
CA GLU A 115 -2.52 -21.85 24.14
C GLU A 115 -1.68 -21.49 22.91
N ILE A 116 -2.09 -20.48 22.15
CA ILE A 116 -1.30 -19.94 21.04
C ILE A 116 0.03 -19.41 21.56
N ASP A 117 0.05 -18.73 22.72
CA ASP A 117 1.30 -18.24 23.33
C ASP A 117 2.28 -19.38 23.67
N ARG A 118 1.76 -20.53 24.13
CA ARG A 118 2.59 -21.72 24.36
C ARG A 118 3.16 -22.26 23.06
N LEU A 119 2.34 -22.38 22.01
CA LEU A 119 2.81 -22.82 20.69
C LEU A 119 3.89 -21.88 20.12
N VAL A 120 3.68 -20.57 20.23
CA VAL A 120 4.64 -19.54 19.79
C VAL A 120 5.96 -19.66 20.56
N SER A 121 5.92 -19.88 21.88
CA SER A 121 7.14 -20.04 22.68
C SER A 121 7.98 -21.26 22.32
N CYS A 122 7.37 -22.26 21.67
CA CYS A 122 8.04 -23.48 21.21
C CYS A 122 8.46 -23.42 19.74
N ALA A 123 8.08 -22.37 19.01
CA ALA A 123 8.32 -22.28 17.58
C ALA A 123 9.77 -21.93 17.27
N GLU A 124 10.35 -22.54 16.23
CA GLU A 124 11.68 -22.14 15.76
C GLU A 124 11.63 -20.78 15.06
N ARG A 125 10.57 -20.53 14.26
CA ARG A 125 10.35 -19.25 13.57
C ARG A 125 8.93 -18.75 13.79
N LEU A 126 8.78 -17.43 13.86
CA LEU A 126 7.50 -16.75 13.92
C LEU A 126 7.40 -15.74 12.78
N VAL A 127 6.31 -15.82 12.02
CA VAL A 127 5.95 -14.86 10.99
C VAL A 127 4.61 -14.20 11.35
N VAL A 128 4.60 -12.87 11.37
CA VAL A 128 3.37 -12.10 11.56
C VAL A 128 2.99 -11.50 10.21
N ALA A 129 1.91 -11.99 9.63
CA ALA A 129 1.28 -11.45 8.44
C ALA A 129 0.65 -10.09 8.79
N ALA A 130 1.11 -9.02 8.11
CA ALA A 130 0.64 -7.65 8.31
C ALA A 130 -0.88 -7.59 8.52
N SER A 131 -1.28 -6.96 9.62
CA SER A 131 -2.67 -6.84 10.06
C SER A 131 -3.04 -5.37 10.18
N ALA A 132 -4.31 -5.01 9.96
CA ALA A 132 -4.81 -3.68 10.32
C ALA A 132 -5.02 -3.54 11.84
N ASP A 133 -4.76 -4.58 12.63
CA ASP A 133 -4.91 -4.60 14.08
C ASP A 133 -3.64 -4.06 14.77
N PRO A 134 -3.70 -2.91 15.46
CA PRO A 134 -2.54 -2.33 16.13
C PRO A 134 -1.97 -3.22 17.24
N VAL A 135 -2.75 -4.15 17.79
CA VAL A 135 -2.27 -5.12 18.80
C VAL A 135 -1.35 -6.16 18.16
N LEU A 136 -1.61 -6.55 16.91
CA LEU A 136 -0.75 -7.48 16.16
C LEU A 136 0.54 -6.79 15.69
N ASP A 137 0.49 -5.49 15.39
CA ASP A 137 1.68 -4.69 15.08
C ASP A 137 2.58 -4.53 16.32
N GLU A 138 2.00 -4.18 17.48
CA GLU A 138 2.74 -4.09 18.74
C GLU A 138 3.35 -5.43 19.16
N LEU A 139 2.63 -6.54 18.90
CA LEU A 139 3.15 -7.89 19.09
C LEU A 139 4.33 -8.20 18.16
N ALA A 140 4.20 -7.90 16.86
CA ALA A 140 5.27 -8.10 15.91
C ALA A 140 6.52 -7.34 16.36
N LEU A 141 6.36 -6.08 16.79
CA LEU A 141 7.42 -5.26 17.38
C LEU A 141 8.00 -5.86 18.68
N SER A 142 7.16 -6.33 19.60
CA SER A 142 7.59 -6.97 20.86
C SER A 142 8.36 -8.27 20.63
N GLU A 143 7.88 -9.13 19.72
CA GLU A 143 8.52 -10.41 19.42
C GLU A 143 9.79 -10.24 18.58
N LEU A 144 9.85 -9.25 17.68
CA LEU A 144 11.11 -8.86 17.05
C LEU A 144 12.16 -8.45 18.08
N THR A 145 11.74 -7.76 19.15
CA THR A 145 12.63 -7.29 20.21
C THR A 145 13.06 -8.44 21.14
N ARG A 146 12.20 -9.45 21.36
CA ARG A 146 12.52 -10.64 22.17
C ARG A 146 13.33 -11.69 21.42
N CYS A 147 13.05 -11.86 20.13
CA CYS A 147 13.52 -12.96 19.31
C CYS A 147 14.45 -12.47 18.19
N CYS A 148 15.31 -11.46 18.43
CA CYS A 148 16.18 -10.80 17.42
C CYS A 148 17.10 -11.71 16.56
N SER A 149 16.99 -13.05 16.64
CA SER A 149 17.57 -13.98 15.65
C SER A 149 16.56 -14.85 14.89
N LEU A 150 15.26 -14.83 15.22
CA LEU A 150 14.23 -15.79 14.74
C LEU A 150 12.94 -15.15 14.21
N ALA A 151 12.65 -13.89 14.53
CA ALA A 151 11.48 -13.20 14.03
C ALA A 151 11.81 -12.48 12.71
N GLU A 152 11.30 -13.00 11.59
CA GLU A 152 11.30 -12.28 10.31
C GLU A 152 9.98 -11.51 10.17
N LEU A 153 10.08 -10.18 10.13
CA LEU A 153 9.02 -9.33 9.57
C LEU A 153 8.91 -9.67 8.09
N ALA A 154 8.03 -10.61 7.76
CA ALA A 154 7.74 -10.90 6.36
C ALA A 154 7.03 -9.70 5.73
N GLY A 155 7.80 -8.84 5.06
CA GLY A 155 7.29 -8.15 3.87
C GLY A 155 6.75 -9.19 2.87
N PRO A 156 5.87 -8.81 1.93
CA PRO A 156 5.25 -9.77 1.02
C PRO A 156 6.34 -10.62 0.34
N PRO A 157 6.22 -11.95 0.37
CA PRO A 157 7.34 -12.84 0.12
C PRO A 157 7.71 -12.85 -1.37
N ASN A 158 8.80 -12.15 -1.68
CA ASN A 158 9.41 -12.11 -3.00
C ASN A 158 9.81 -13.54 -3.40
N GLY A 159 9.15 -14.08 -4.43
CA GLY A 159 9.45 -15.41 -4.98
C GLY A 159 8.42 -16.50 -4.70
N VAL A 160 7.32 -16.23 -3.99
CA VAL A 160 6.28 -17.26 -3.72
C VAL A 160 5.60 -17.76 -4.98
N ALA A 161 5.36 -16.90 -5.97
CA ALA A 161 4.81 -17.34 -7.24
C ALA A 161 5.77 -18.29 -7.98
N ALA A 162 7.07 -18.01 -7.95
CA ALA A 162 8.09 -18.85 -8.56
C ALA A 162 8.29 -20.18 -7.80
N ARG A 163 8.30 -20.13 -6.47
CA ARG A 163 8.43 -21.30 -5.58
C ARG A 163 7.17 -22.18 -5.60
N ALA A 164 5.97 -21.59 -5.61
CA ALA A 164 4.71 -22.30 -5.78
C ALA A 164 4.60 -22.97 -7.16
N ALA A 165 5.06 -22.29 -8.22
CA ALA A 165 5.17 -22.89 -9.54
C ALA A 165 6.17 -24.05 -9.57
N ALA A 166 7.34 -23.91 -8.93
CA ALA A 166 8.33 -24.98 -8.79
C ALA A 166 7.82 -26.17 -7.96
N ALA A 167 6.87 -25.94 -7.05
CA ALA A 167 6.18 -26.97 -6.26
C ALA A 167 4.92 -27.54 -6.94
N GLY A 168 4.59 -27.12 -8.16
CA GLY A 168 3.41 -27.61 -8.91
C GLY A 168 2.07 -27.08 -8.41
N ILE A 169 2.08 -26.01 -7.61
CA ILE A 169 0.88 -25.39 -7.03
C ILE A 169 0.42 -24.27 -7.95
N GLN A 170 -0.77 -24.43 -8.53
CA GLN A 170 -1.39 -23.36 -9.32
C GLN A 170 -2.07 -22.36 -8.38
N LEU A 171 -1.37 -21.25 -8.11
CA LEU A 171 -1.98 -20.14 -7.38
C LEU A 171 -3.18 -19.55 -8.16
N PRO A 172 -4.30 -19.23 -7.49
CA PRO A 172 -5.43 -18.54 -8.09
C PRO A 172 -5.02 -17.23 -8.76
N ARG A 173 -5.71 -16.83 -9.84
CA ARG A 173 -5.39 -15.62 -10.62
C ARG A 173 -5.28 -14.35 -9.77
N TRP A 174 -6.16 -14.15 -8.80
CA TRP A 174 -6.13 -12.98 -7.92
C TRP A 174 -4.90 -12.97 -6.99
N VAL A 175 -4.44 -14.13 -6.53
CA VAL A 175 -3.19 -14.26 -5.75
C VAL A 175 -1.99 -13.91 -6.62
N ARG A 176 -1.98 -14.36 -7.89
CA ARG A 176 -0.95 -13.93 -8.84
C ARG A 176 -0.98 -12.44 -9.07
N SER A 177 -2.16 -11.84 -9.29
CA SER A 177 -2.32 -10.40 -9.51
C SER A 177 -1.86 -9.57 -8.31
N VAL A 178 -2.18 -9.98 -7.08
CA VAL A 178 -1.76 -9.29 -5.85
C VAL A 178 -0.25 -9.42 -5.64
N LEU A 179 0.31 -10.61 -5.87
CA LEU A 179 1.75 -10.84 -5.80
C LEU A 179 2.49 -10.06 -6.89
N SER A 180 1.99 -10.01 -8.13
CA SER A 180 2.62 -9.29 -9.23
C SER A 180 2.48 -7.76 -9.11
N ALA A 181 1.38 -7.25 -8.56
CA ALA A 181 1.20 -5.83 -8.27
C ALA A 181 2.14 -5.32 -7.15
N ARG A 182 2.61 -6.21 -6.27
CA ARG A 182 3.56 -5.87 -5.19
C ARG A 182 5.02 -6.30 -5.46
N LEU A 183 5.27 -7.25 -6.37
CA LEU A 183 6.61 -7.57 -6.91
C LEU A 183 7.20 -6.42 -7.73
N ALA A 184 6.33 -5.56 -8.26
CA ALA A 184 6.69 -4.24 -8.77
C ALA A 184 7.21 -3.29 -7.66
N GLY A 185 7.44 -3.74 -6.42
CA GLY A 185 7.74 -2.85 -5.30
C GLY A 185 9.18 -2.85 -4.77
N SER A 186 9.93 -3.97 -4.79
CA SER A 186 10.84 -4.16 -3.64
C SER A 186 12.31 -3.76 -3.78
N ASP A 187 13.07 -4.01 -4.86
CA ASP A 187 14.54 -3.77 -4.79
C ASP A 187 15.12 -2.95 -5.96
N GLY A 188 14.31 -2.04 -6.49
CA GLY A 188 14.73 -1.07 -7.49
C GLY A 188 13.57 -0.22 -8.00
N GLN A 189 12.34 -0.71 -7.82
CA GLN A 189 11.16 -0.02 -8.29
C GLN A 189 10.67 1.08 -7.35
N ALA A 190 10.93 1.03 -6.03
CA ALA A 190 10.66 2.19 -5.16
C ALA A 190 11.45 3.45 -5.60
N ALA A 191 12.70 3.28 -6.06
CA ALA A 191 13.49 4.36 -6.63
C ALA A 191 12.97 4.80 -8.01
N VAL A 192 12.57 3.85 -8.87
CA VAL A 192 11.99 4.16 -10.18
C VAL A 192 10.62 4.82 -10.07
N GLU A 193 9.79 4.41 -9.11
CA GLU A 193 8.48 5.01 -8.84
C GLU A 193 8.63 6.39 -8.21
N LEU A 194 9.60 6.60 -7.32
CA LEU A 194 9.92 7.94 -6.81
C LEU A 194 10.41 8.85 -7.95
N VAL A 195 11.33 8.36 -8.79
CA VAL A 195 11.83 9.11 -9.96
C VAL A 195 10.71 9.36 -10.97
N ALA A 196 9.77 8.43 -11.14
CA ALA A 196 8.59 8.60 -11.99
C ALA A 196 7.55 9.56 -11.39
N ALA A 197 7.47 9.65 -10.06
CA ALA A 197 6.58 10.59 -9.37
C ALA A 197 7.13 12.03 -9.38
N VAL A 198 8.46 12.21 -9.40
CA VAL A 198 9.11 13.53 -9.45
C VAL A 198 8.56 14.45 -10.57
N PRO A 199 8.48 14.05 -11.85
CA PRO A 199 7.93 14.92 -12.89
C PRO A 199 6.46 15.25 -12.68
N ILE A 200 5.67 14.33 -12.11
CA ILE A 200 4.26 14.57 -11.79
C ILE A 200 4.14 15.59 -10.65
N MET A 201 4.89 15.41 -9.56
CA MET A 201 4.93 16.35 -8.44
C MET A 201 5.42 17.73 -8.88
N LEU A 202 6.44 17.78 -9.73
CA LEU A 202 6.94 19.03 -10.31
C LEU A 202 5.88 19.71 -11.18
N ALA A 203 5.16 18.96 -12.02
CA ALA A 203 4.07 19.50 -12.82
C ALA A 203 2.94 20.08 -11.95
N VAL A 204 2.57 19.40 -10.87
CA VAL A 204 1.57 19.89 -9.90
C VAL A 204 2.06 21.16 -9.19
N ALA A 205 3.31 21.19 -8.73
CA ALA A 205 3.90 22.35 -8.08
C ALA A 205 3.96 23.57 -9.02
N LEU A 206 4.35 23.37 -10.29
CA LEU A 206 4.35 24.42 -11.30
C LEU A 206 2.95 24.92 -11.61
N ALA A 207 1.96 24.02 -11.71
CA ALA A 207 0.57 24.41 -11.91
C ALA A 207 0.04 25.25 -10.72
N ALA A 208 0.32 24.84 -9.49
CA ALA A 208 -0.05 25.59 -8.30
C ALA A 208 0.62 26.98 -8.27
N ALA A 209 1.92 27.07 -8.58
CA ALA A 209 2.63 28.33 -8.65
C ALA A 209 2.05 29.28 -9.72
N GLN A 210 1.66 28.75 -10.89
CA GLN A 210 1.01 29.53 -11.95
C GLN A 210 -0.37 30.06 -11.53
N LEU A 211 -1.17 29.26 -10.82
CA LEU A 211 -2.45 29.69 -10.27
C LEU A 211 -2.29 30.79 -9.21
N LEU A 212 -1.29 30.66 -8.32
CA LEU A 212 -0.97 31.70 -7.34
C LEU A 212 -0.52 33.00 -8.02
N ALA A 213 0.33 32.92 -9.05
CA ALA A 213 0.75 34.07 -9.82
C ALA A 213 -0.44 34.77 -10.50
N ALA A 214 -1.39 34.02 -11.07
CA ALA A 214 -2.62 34.56 -11.63
C ALA A 214 -3.49 35.25 -10.56
N GLY A 215 -3.59 34.66 -9.36
CA GLY A 215 -4.26 35.27 -8.21
C GLY A 215 -3.67 36.62 -7.82
N VAL A 216 -2.34 36.73 -7.71
CA VAL A 216 -1.66 38.00 -7.43
C VAL A 216 -1.90 39.03 -8.54
N CYS A 217 -1.84 38.61 -9.82
CA CYS A 217 -2.11 39.50 -10.95
C CYS A 217 -3.55 40.02 -10.95
N ARG A 218 -4.51 39.23 -10.46
CA ARG A 218 -5.92 39.63 -10.32
C ARG A 218 -6.09 40.80 -9.36
N GLU A 219 -5.49 40.69 -8.17
CA GLU A 219 -5.56 41.75 -7.15
C GLU A 219 -4.89 43.03 -7.65
N LEU A 220 -3.69 42.90 -8.24
CA LEU A 220 -2.98 44.03 -8.85
C LEU A 220 -3.78 44.71 -9.97
N ALA A 221 -4.45 43.93 -10.83
CA ALA A 221 -5.29 44.48 -11.90
C ALA A 221 -6.48 45.25 -11.32
N ALA A 222 -7.10 44.76 -10.24
CA ALA A 222 -8.21 45.43 -9.56
C ALA A 222 -7.77 46.75 -8.91
N GLU A 223 -6.64 46.75 -8.20
CA GLU A 223 -6.05 47.96 -7.61
C GLU A 223 -5.71 49.00 -8.69
N ALA A 224 -5.09 48.58 -9.78
CA ALA A 224 -4.76 49.46 -10.91
C ALA A 224 -6.01 50.01 -11.60
N ALA A 225 -7.06 49.21 -11.77
CA ALA A 225 -8.33 49.66 -12.34
C ALA A 225 -8.99 50.71 -11.43
N GLY A 226 -9.03 50.46 -10.12
CA GLY A 226 -9.54 51.39 -9.12
C GLY A 226 -8.77 52.72 -9.09
N ALA A 227 -7.44 52.67 -9.12
CA ALA A 227 -6.59 53.86 -9.20
C ALA A 227 -6.82 54.66 -10.49
N GLY A 228 -7.01 53.96 -11.62
CA GLY A 228 -7.38 54.58 -12.89
C GLY A 228 -8.73 55.29 -12.82
N ALA A 229 -9.77 54.65 -12.29
CA ALA A 229 -11.09 55.25 -12.12
C ALA A 229 -11.06 56.48 -11.18
N ALA A 230 -10.32 56.39 -10.07
CA ALA A 230 -10.13 57.51 -9.15
C ALA A 230 -9.41 58.69 -9.81
N ALA A 231 -8.39 58.44 -10.63
CA ALA A 231 -7.70 59.48 -11.39
C ALA A 231 -8.64 60.18 -12.39
N MET A 232 -9.59 59.46 -12.99
CA MET A 232 -10.60 60.06 -13.88
C MET A 232 -11.51 61.03 -13.16
N LEU A 233 -11.94 60.69 -11.94
CA LEU A 233 -12.72 61.59 -11.09
C LEU A 233 -11.96 62.88 -10.75
N GLN A 234 -10.63 62.80 -10.67
CA GLN A 234 -9.75 63.92 -10.37
C GLN A 234 -9.27 64.69 -11.61
N GLY A 235 -9.73 64.32 -12.82
CA GLY A 235 -9.27 64.93 -14.07
C GLY A 235 -7.80 64.67 -14.41
N ARG A 236 -7.20 63.60 -13.86
CA ARG A 236 -5.81 63.17 -14.12
C ARG A 236 -5.78 62.08 -15.19
N ASP A 237 -4.58 61.76 -15.72
CA ASP A 237 -4.42 60.66 -16.67
C ASP A 237 -4.62 59.29 -15.98
N PRO A 238 -5.70 58.54 -16.30
CA PRO A 238 -5.94 57.24 -15.70
C PRO A 238 -4.91 56.18 -16.07
N LYS A 239 -4.32 56.24 -17.27
CA LYS A 239 -3.36 55.22 -17.71
C LYS A 239 -2.05 55.34 -16.94
N ALA A 240 -1.58 56.57 -16.72
CA ALA A 240 -0.43 56.84 -15.87
C ALA A 240 -0.69 56.40 -14.42
N ALA A 241 -1.87 56.74 -13.87
CA ALA A 241 -2.23 56.35 -12.51
C ALA A 241 -2.25 54.83 -12.32
N ALA A 242 -2.95 54.09 -13.19
CA ALA A 242 -3.02 52.63 -13.15
C ALA A 242 -1.65 51.96 -13.30
N ARG A 243 -0.74 52.54 -14.10
CA ARG A 243 0.64 52.03 -14.23
C ARG A 243 1.47 52.27 -12.97
N SER A 244 1.31 53.43 -12.33
CA SER A 244 2.11 53.81 -11.17
C SER A 244 1.87 52.97 -9.91
N THR A 245 0.71 52.31 -9.82
CA THR A 245 0.39 51.40 -8.70
C THR A 245 0.99 50.02 -8.86
N LEU A 246 1.46 49.68 -10.06
CA LEU A 246 1.95 48.35 -10.37
C LEU A 246 3.48 48.26 -10.20
N PRO A 247 4.00 47.10 -9.76
CA PRO A 247 5.43 46.92 -9.61
C PRO A 247 6.15 46.91 -10.97
N GLY A 248 7.42 47.31 -10.99
CA GLY A 248 8.20 47.52 -12.23
C GLY A 248 8.19 46.36 -13.24
N TRP A 249 8.10 45.12 -12.75
CA TRP A 249 8.15 43.90 -13.56
C TRP A 249 6.88 43.63 -14.39
N THR A 250 5.73 44.25 -14.08
CA THR A 250 4.48 44.05 -14.83
C THR A 250 4.35 44.91 -16.07
N HIS A 251 5.18 45.96 -16.23
CA HIS A 251 5.00 46.95 -17.30
C HIS A 251 4.98 46.36 -18.71
N GLY A 252 5.77 45.30 -18.96
CA GLY A 252 5.82 44.62 -20.26
C GLY A 252 4.62 43.68 -20.53
N GLN A 253 3.78 43.43 -19.53
CA GLN A 253 2.69 42.44 -19.56
C GLN A 253 1.32 43.07 -19.25
N LEU A 254 1.27 44.40 -19.18
CA LEU A 254 0.12 45.19 -18.81
C LEU A 254 -0.59 45.77 -20.05
N ARG A 255 -1.91 45.60 -20.11
CA ARG A 255 -2.79 46.26 -21.07
C ARG A 255 -3.77 47.14 -20.31
N VAL A 256 -3.80 48.44 -20.63
CA VAL A 256 -4.78 49.38 -20.06
C VAL A 256 -5.59 49.98 -21.20
N ALA A 257 -6.89 49.70 -21.22
CA ALA A 257 -7.85 50.29 -22.13
C ALA A 257 -8.82 51.20 -21.37
N ARG A 258 -9.28 52.25 -22.04
CA ARG A 258 -10.27 53.18 -21.50
C ARG A 258 -11.44 53.22 -22.46
N HIS A 259 -12.64 53.04 -21.94
CA HIS A 259 -13.89 53.13 -22.68
C HIS A 259 -14.80 54.14 -21.99
N GLY A 260 -14.78 55.40 -22.44
CA GLY A 260 -15.55 56.47 -21.83
C GLY A 260 -15.13 56.76 -20.38
N ARG A 261 -15.98 56.33 -19.44
CA ARG A 261 -15.78 56.44 -17.97
C ARG A 261 -15.31 55.15 -17.30
N GLN A 262 -15.09 54.10 -18.08
CA GLN A 262 -14.63 52.80 -17.64
C GLN A 262 -13.16 52.57 -17.98
N ILE A 263 -12.44 51.94 -17.05
CA ILE A 263 -11.05 51.50 -17.20
C ILE A 263 -11.02 49.98 -17.14
N ASP A 264 -10.39 49.38 -18.16
CA ASP A 264 -10.11 47.96 -18.26
C ASP A 264 -8.61 47.74 -18.13
N VAL A 265 -8.21 46.94 -17.14
CA VAL A 265 -6.82 46.58 -16.86
C VAL A 265 -6.65 45.08 -17.03
N GLY A 266 -5.84 44.68 -17.99
CA GLY A 266 -5.42 43.30 -18.21
C GLY A 266 -3.96 43.10 -17.80
N ILE A 267 -3.69 42.08 -16.98
CA ILE A 267 -2.33 41.66 -16.63
C ILE A 267 -2.15 40.21 -17.07
N THR A 268 -1.08 39.95 -17.81
CA THR A 268 -0.67 38.58 -18.16
C THR A 268 0.32 38.08 -17.10
N PRO A 269 0.09 36.93 -16.45
CA PRO A 269 1.05 36.38 -15.51
C PRO A 269 2.32 35.86 -16.22
N PRO A 270 3.48 35.89 -15.55
CA PRO A 270 4.68 35.26 -16.07
C PRO A 270 4.51 33.74 -16.13
N SER A 271 4.58 33.16 -17.33
CA SER A 271 4.45 31.72 -17.54
C SER A 271 5.76 31.07 -17.94
N ILE A 272 6.04 29.92 -17.32
CA ILE A 272 7.15 29.04 -17.70
C ILE A 272 6.79 28.23 -18.95
N VAL A 273 5.51 27.93 -19.15
CA VAL A 273 5.01 27.19 -20.32
C VAL A 273 4.51 28.18 -21.36
N PRO A 274 5.10 28.23 -22.57
CA PRO A 274 4.61 29.08 -23.66
C PRO A 274 3.13 28.80 -23.94
N GLY A 275 2.34 29.86 -24.10
CA GLY A 275 0.89 29.77 -24.37
C GLY A 275 0.01 29.75 -23.11
N LEU A 276 0.48 29.23 -21.98
CA LEU A 276 -0.32 29.16 -20.74
C LEU A 276 -0.58 30.57 -20.14
N ALA A 277 0.39 31.49 -20.30
CA ALA A 277 0.26 32.88 -19.87
C ALA A 277 -1.03 33.55 -20.38
N ARG A 278 -1.41 33.30 -21.64
CA ARG A 278 -2.61 33.89 -22.24
C ARG A 278 -3.89 33.25 -21.71
N LEU A 279 -3.87 31.97 -21.36
CA LEU A 279 -5.03 31.30 -20.74
C LEU A 279 -5.26 31.78 -19.31
N LEU A 280 -4.21 32.26 -18.65
CA LEU A 280 -4.25 32.79 -17.29
C LEU A 280 -4.27 34.33 -17.27
N SER A 281 -4.49 35.01 -18.40
CA SER A 281 -4.59 36.46 -18.42
C SER A 281 -5.78 36.90 -17.58
N VAL A 282 -5.56 37.85 -16.67
CA VAL A 282 -6.60 38.36 -15.80
C VAL A 282 -6.96 39.78 -16.22
N GLU A 283 -8.27 40.05 -16.24
CA GLU A 283 -8.80 41.38 -16.51
C GLU A 283 -9.62 41.87 -15.32
N ALA A 284 -9.46 43.14 -14.99
CA ALA A 284 -10.26 43.84 -14.00
C ALA A 284 -10.78 45.15 -14.59
N ARG A 285 -11.97 45.54 -14.14
CA ARG A 285 -12.72 46.66 -14.69
C ARG A 285 -13.22 47.56 -13.56
N ALA A 286 -13.07 48.86 -13.72
CA ALA A 286 -13.59 49.85 -12.80
C ALA A 286 -14.26 51.00 -13.56
N ASP A 287 -15.33 51.55 -12.98
CA ASP A 287 -16.11 52.65 -13.55
C ASP A 287 -15.99 53.89 -12.65
N ALA A 288 -15.79 55.06 -13.24
CA ALA A 288 -15.75 56.34 -12.53
C ALA A 288 -17.14 56.88 -12.14
N GLY A 289 -18.20 56.08 -12.23
CA GLY A 289 -19.57 56.49 -11.90
C GLY A 289 -20.17 57.47 -12.91
N PRO A 290 -21.43 57.90 -12.72
CA PRO A 290 -22.08 58.86 -13.62
C PRO A 290 -21.38 60.23 -13.62
N PRO A 291 -21.50 61.02 -14.70
CA PRO A 291 -21.03 62.41 -14.71
C PRO A 291 -21.77 63.21 -13.62
N ALA A 292 -21.01 64.03 -12.88
CA ALA A 292 -21.53 64.97 -11.89
C ALA A 292 -22.17 66.20 -12.55
#